data_AF-D1BJ70-F1
#
_entry.id   AF-D1BJ70-F1
#
_cell.length_a   1.000
_cell.length_b   1.000
_cell.length_c   1.000
_cell.angle_alpha   90.00
_cell.angle_beta   90.00
_cell.angle_gamma   90.00
#
_symmetry.space_group_name_H-M   'P 1'
#
loop_
_entity.id
_entity.type
_entity.pdbx_description
1 polymer ?
#
loop_
_entity_poly.entity_id
_entity_poly.type
_entity_poly.pdbx_seq_one_letter_code
_entity_poly.pdbx_strand_id
1 'polypeptide(L)'
;MNTAADIQPPPAVDAASGHPRPAPRRRRARTLLTVIISTVLALATVAGCGIRLESPAPAALVPDADEISRQAAVADVLLVGPEARLTIPTVDPASPVVALLEEIDASATAQAEALGGEYVSGVEGEGGDPAGTSSHDAADGQTALAPGSVTDDEGTIDPSVAASPTDEPTGSTTTDPAPSVPRLLTVLTQSADRTRASIGTPRDPALARLYASVATSHLDQARSLAALSGLDAPAPESFTTTLPTTLPKNLSAADLVTVVRAEDAAGYAYEVMAARLADGDRTAARDRAAEHRERAQGWAVLASLDGAATDPREVAYDLGTIADGTPTLASRDSMVTRAAEIEADLADAYATFVGQVDADARSSMLDLLADAHLSSRSWGAPASTFPGMPELAG
;
A
#
# COMPACT_ATOMS: atom_id res chain seq x y z
N MET A 1 57.14 20.81 19.78
CA MET A 1 58.03 19.90 19.01
C MET A 1 57.44 18.51 19.09
N ASN A 2 56.66 18.12 18.09
CA ASN A 2 56.34 16.73 17.78
C ASN A 2 55.87 16.67 16.33
N THR A 3 56.28 15.61 15.68
CA THR A 3 56.57 15.47 14.26
C THR A 3 55.32 15.19 13.44
N ALA A 4 55.15 15.94 12.35
CA ALA A 4 54.13 15.69 11.33
C ALA A 4 54.51 14.45 10.51
N ALA A 5 53.58 13.49 10.40
CA ALA A 5 53.69 12.36 9.48
C ALA A 5 52.97 12.73 8.18
N ASP A 6 53.77 12.83 7.12
CA ASP A 6 53.39 13.05 5.74
C ASP A 6 52.79 11.73 5.19
N ILE A 7 51.53 11.75 4.75
CA ILE A 7 50.86 10.60 4.12
C ILE A 7 50.74 10.89 2.63
N GLN A 8 51.51 10.12 1.86
CA GLN A 8 51.57 10.17 0.41
C GLN A 8 50.42 9.36 -0.23
N PRO A 9 49.77 9.86 -1.29
CA PRO A 9 48.71 9.12 -1.99
C PRO A 9 49.26 8.02 -2.93
N PRO A 10 48.44 7.00 -3.26
CA PRO A 10 48.88 5.82 -4.00
C PRO A 10 49.03 6.04 -5.51
N PRO A 11 49.85 5.23 -6.22
CA PRO A 11 49.90 5.24 -7.68
C PRO A 11 48.67 4.55 -8.29
N ALA A 12 48.17 5.16 -9.37
CA ALA A 12 47.12 4.63 -10.23
C ALA A 12 47.56 3.35 -10.95
N VAL A 13 46.69 2.35 -10.98
CA VAL A 13 46.84 1.14 -11.80
C VAL A 13 45.80 1.18 -12.90
N ASP A 14 46.25 1.56 -14.09
CA ASP A 14 45.63 1.25 -15.38
C ASP A 14 45.87 -0.23 -15.69
N ALA A 15 44.83 -1.02 -15.99
CA ALA A 15 44.96 -2.17 -16.89
C ALA A 15 43.61 -2.79 -17.32
N ALA A 16 43.40 -2.72 -18.64
CA ALA A 16 42.97 -3.82 -19.51
C ALA A 16 41.49 -4.21 -19.59
N SER A 17 40.82 -3.54 -20.52
CA SER A 17 39.66 -4.01 -21.29
C SER A 17 39.98 -5.30 -22.06
N GLY A 18 39.25 -6.38 -21.79
CA GLY A 18 39.33 -7.64 -22.54
C GLY A 18 37.95 -8.09 -23.03
N HIS A 19 37.56 -7.64 -24.22
CA HIS A 19 36.38 -8.17 -24.93
C HIS A 19 36.72 -9.51 -25.61
N PRO A 20 35.97 -10.60 -25.36
CA PRO A 20 36.11 -11.82 -26.14
C PRO A 20 35.47 -11.67 -27.54
N ARG A 21 36.29 -11.91 -28.58
CA ARG A 21 35.88 -12.01 -29.99
C ARG A 21 35.03 -13.27 -30.23
N PRO A 22 33.94 -13.20 -31.01
CA PRO A 22 33.22 -14.39 -31.47
C PRO A 22 33.94 -15.10 -32.62
N ALA A 23 33.95 -16.43 -32.57
CA ALA A 23 34.54 -17.31 -33.58
C ALA A 23 33.62 -17.51 -34.81
N PRO A 24 34.17 -17.63 -36.04
CA PRO A 24 33.38 -17.91 -37.23
C PRO A 24 33.10 -19.42 -37.39
N ARG A 25 31.82 -19.81 -37.32
CA ARG A 25 31.38 -21.18 -37.68
C ARG A 25 30.86 -21.26 -39.12
N ARG A 26 31.59 -22.09 -39.86
CA ARG A 26 31.54 -22.51 -41.26
C ARG A 26 30.14 -22.72 -41.86
N ARG A 27 29.94 -22.13 -43.05
CA ARG A 27 29.01 -22.58 -44.08
C ARG A 27 29.45 -23.93 -44.67
N ARG A 28 28.52 -24.89 -44.76
CA ARG A 28 28.43 -25.97 -45.77
C ARG A 28 26.97 -25.94 -46.22
N ALA A 29 26.64 -25.54 -47.45
CA ALA A 29 26.64 -26.37 -48.67
C ALA A 29 26.06 -27.77 -48.45
N ARG A 30 25.15 -28.33 -49.23
CA ARG A 30 24.21 -27.88 -50.27
C ARG A 30 23.49 -29.19 -50.64
N THR A 31 22.18 -29.13 -50.89
CA THR A 31 21.47 -29.95 -51.89
C THR A 31 21.42 -31.48 -51.72
N LEU A 32 20.21 -32.01 -51.50
CA LEU A 32 19.56 -33.09 -52.26
C LEU A 32 18.55 -33.85 -51.39
N LEU A 33 17.35 -33.28 -51.20
CA LEU A 33 16.13 -34.09 -50.99
C LEU A 33 14.85 -33.29 -51.29
N THR A 34 14.91 -32.41 -52.29
CA THR A 34 13.73 -31.76 -52.88
C THR A 34 13.41 -32.59 -54.11
N VAL A 35 12.33 -33.39 -54.10
CA VAL A 35 11.54 -33.80 -55.29
C VAL A 35 10.42 -34.81 -54.95
N ILE A 36 10.40 -35.49 -53.79
CA ILE A 36 9.34 -36.51 -53.51
C ILE A 36 8.23 -36.03 -52.54
N ILE A 37 8.44 -34.95 -51.78
CA ILE A 37 7.40 -34.43 -50.84
C ILE A 37 6.39 -33.49 -51.52
N SER A 38 6.68 -32.97 -52.73
CA SER A 38 5.78 -32.05 -53.44
C SER A 38 4.52 -32.70 -54.01
N THR A 39 4.53 -34.01 -54.29
CA THR A 39 3.39 -34.68 -54.95
C THR A 39 2.30 -35.15 -53.97
N VAL A 40 2.63 -35.37 -52.70
CA VAL A 40 1.62 -35.65 -51.65
C VAL A 40 0.99 -34.34 -51.16
N LEU A 41 1.74 -33.23 -51.15
CA LEU A 41 1.23 -31.91 -50.74
C LEU A 41 0.26 -31.30 -51.77
N ALA A 42 0.39 -31.62 -53.06
CA ALA A 42 -0.50 -31.11 -54.11
C ALA A 42 -1.86 -31.83 -54.20
N LEU A 43 -1.99 -33.05 -53.62
CA LEU A 43 -3.27 -33.78 -53.60
C LEU A 43 -4.11 -33.51 -52.34
N ALA A 44 -3.50 -32.96 -51.28
CA ALA A 44 -4.18 -32.56 -50.05
C ALA A 44 -4.80 -31.14 -50.11
N THR A 45 -4.41 -30.30 -51.07
CA THR A 45 -4.90 -28.92 -51.18
C THR A 45 -6.24 -28.77 -51.92
N VAL A 46 -6.70 -29.81 -52.63
CA VAL A 46 -7.94 -29.74 -53.45
C VAL A 46 -9.14 -30.40 -52.76
N ALA A 47 -8.90 -31.23 -51.74
CA ALA A 47 -9.92 -31.72 -50.81
C ALA A 47 -9.71 -31.17 -49.40
N GLY A 48 -9.20 -29.94 -49.30
CA GLY A 48 -9.21 -29.18 -48.06
C GLY A 48 -10.64 -28.77 -47.73
N CYS A 49 -11.46 -29.72 -47.26
CA CYS A 49 -12.56 -29.40 -46.38
C CYS A 49 -11.95 -28.53 -45.29
N GLY A 50 -12.21 -27.23 -45.36
CA GLY A 50 -11.79 -26.27 -44.36
C GLY A 50 -12.43 -26.70 -43.06
N ILE A 51 -11.73 -27.52 -42.29
CA ILE A 51 -11.96 -27.61 -40.86
C ILE A 51 -11.58 -26.22 -40.38
N ARG A 52 -12.54 -25.30 -40.40
CA ARG A 52 -12.59 -24.26 -39.39
C ARG A 52 -12.66 -25.07 -38.10
N LEU A 53 -11.49 -25.28 -37.51
CA LEU A 53 -11.40 -25.37 -36.06
C LEU A 53 -11.88 -23.99 -35.62
N GLU A 54 -13.19 -23.81 -35.57
CA GLU A 54 -13.84 -22.82 -34.73
C GLU A 54 -13.42 -23.21 -33.32
N SER A 55 -12.17 -22.87 -32.99
CA SER A 55 -11.74 -22.81 -31.61
C SER A 55 -12.75 -21.90 -30.96
N PRO A 56 -13.44 -22.37 -29.91
CA PRO A 56 -14.37 -21.52 -29.19
C PRO A 56 -13.67 -20.21 -28.86
N ALA A 57 -14.42 -19.10 -28.93
CA ALA A 57 -13.88 -17.79 -28.59
C ALA A 57 -13.13 -17.90 -27.25
N PRO A 58 -11.97 -17.24 -27.10
CA PRO A 58 -11.23 -17.28 -25.84
C PRO A 58 -12.18 -16.92 -24.70
N ALA A 59 -12.31 -17.81 -23.70
CA ALA A 59 -13.08 -17.49 -22.52
C ALA A 59 -12.36 -16.40 -21.74
N ALA A 60 -13.13 -15.49 -21.13
CA ALA A 60 -12.59 -14.51 -20.20
C ALA A 60 -11.83 -15.23 -19.07
N LEU A 61 -10.72 -14.64 -18.64
CA LEU A 61 -9.98 -15.14 -17.49
C LEU A 61 -10.84 -14.93 -16.24
N VAL A 62 -11.00 -15.98 -15.43
CA VAL A 62 -11.68 -15.87 -14.14
C VAL A 62 -10.73 -15.17 -13.15
N PRO A 63 -11.14 -14.04 -12.54
CA PRO A 63 -10.37 -13.37 -11.49
C PRO A 63 -10.02 -14.34 -10.36
N ASP A 64 -8.75 -14.34 -9.95
CA ASP A 64 -8.33 -15.02 -8.72
C ASP A 64 -8.55 -14.13 -7.49
N ALA A 65 -8.16 -14.61 -6.31
CA ALA A 65 -8.38 -13.86 -5.07
C ALA A 65 -7.62 -12.53 -5.02
N ASP A 66 -6.42 -12.46 -5.60
CA ASP A 66 -5.61 -11.22 -5.64
C ASP A 66 -6.26 -10.23 -6.60
N GLU A 67 -6.77 -10.70 -7.75
CA GLU A 67 -7.47 -9.87 -8.71
C GLU A 67 -8.81 -9.35 -8.15
N ILE A 68 -9.58 -10.20 -7.44
CA ILE A 68 -10.82 -9.78 -6.79
C ILE A 68 -10.54 -8.71 -5.73
N SER A 69 -9.51 -8.90 -4.89
CA SER A 69 -9.17 -7.89 -3.89
C SER A 69 -8.67 -6.60 -4.55
N ARG A 70 -7.89 -6.71 -5.64
CA ARG A 70 -7.37 -5.56 -6.39
C ARG A 70 -8.51 -4.75 -7.01
N GLN A 71 -9.49 -5.42 -7.61
CA GLN A 71 -10.69 -4.77 -8.14
C GLN A 71 -11.46 -4.03 -7.04
N ALA A 72 -11.60 -4.62 -5.85
CA ALA A 72 -12.25 -3.96 -4.71
C ALA A 72 -11.47 -2.72 -4.26
N ALA A 73 -10.14 -2.80 -4.16
CA ALA A 73 -9.30 -1.65 -3.82
C ALA A 73 -9.36 -0.54 -4.88
N VAL A 74 -9.39 -0.89 -6.17
CA VAL A 74 -9.58 0.06 -7.27
C VAL A 74 -10.95 0.74 -7.17
N ALA A 75 -12.02 -0.02 -6.92
CA ALA A 75 -13.37 0.54 -6.79
C ALA A 75 -13.45 1.56 -5.64
N ASP A 76 -12.79 1.28 -4.51
CA ASP A 76 -12.70 2.19 -3.37
C ASP A 76 -11.95 3.49 -3.74
N VAL A 77 -10.80 3.40 -4.41
CA VAL A 77 -10.04 4.57 -4.86
C VAL A 77 -10.80 5.38 -5.91
N LEU A 78 -11.50 4.71 -6.84
CA LEU A 78 -12.31 5.36 -7.87
C LEU A 78 -13.56 6.05 -7.32
N LEU A 79 -13.98 5.74 -6.08
CA LEU A 79 -15.02 6.51 -5.41
C LEU A 79 -14.49 7.85 -4.86
N VAL A 80 -13.22 7.88 -4.40
CA VAL A 80 -12.60 9.05 -3.75
C VAL A 80 -12.44 10.22 -4.72
N GLY A 81 -11.83 10.00 -5.89
CA GLY A 81 -11.49 11.09 -6.84
C GLY A 81 -12.70 11.87 -7.34
N PRO A 82 -13.72 11.22 -7.93
CA PRO A 82 -14.95 11.86 -8.35
C PRO A 82 -15.69 12.58 -7.21
N GLU A 83 -15.74 11.99 -6.01
CA GLU A 83 -16.37 12.62 -4.84
C GLU A 83 -15.63 13.91 -4.44
N ALA A 84 -14.28 13.90 -4.44
CA ALA A 84 -13.48 15.09 -4.20
C ALA A 84 -13.73 16.18 -5.25
N ARG A 85 -13.71 15.81 -6.54
CA ARG A 85 -13.95 16.73 -7.66
C ARG A 85 -15.34 17.35 -7.63
N LEU A 86 -16.36 16.56 -7.29
CA LEU A 86 -17.74 17.03 -7.16
C LEU A 86 -17.96 17.87 -5.89
N THR A 87 -17.11 17.71 -4.87
CA THR A 87 -17.15 18.51 -3.64
C THR A 87 -16.53 19.90 -3.82
N ILE A 88 -15.55 20.08 -4.71
CA ILE A 88 -14.92 21.40 -5.00
C ILE A 88 -15.94 22.54 -5.20
N PRO A 89 -16.97 22.43 -6.05
CA PRO A 89 -17.94 23.52 -6.24
C PRO A 89 -18.86 23.77 -5.04
N THR A 90 -18.83 22.93 -4.00
CA THR A 90 -19.66 23.06 -2.79
C THR A 90 -18.98 23.85 -1.67
N VAL A 91 -17.67 24.10 -1.79
CA VAL A 91 -16.87 24.86 -0.82
C VAL A 91 -16.58 26.27 -1.33
N ASP A 92 -16.24 27.18 -0.41
CA ASP A 92 -15.77 28.53 -0.77
C ASP A 92 -14.50 28.41 -1.63
N PRO A 93 -14.43 29.00 -2.85
CA PRO A 93 -13.25 28.94 -3.70
C PRO A 93 -12.00 29.57 -3.09
N ALA A 94 -12.13 30.43 -2.07
CA ALA A 94 -11.00 30.99 -1.33
C ALA A 94 -10.52 30.08 -0.17
N SER A 95 -11.22 28.98 0.12
CA SER A 95 -10.88 28.07 1.20
C SER A 95 -9.64 27.24 0.87
N PRO A 96 -8.71 27.02 1.83
CA PRO A 96 -7.60 26.09 1.65
C PRO A 96 -8.05 24.64 1.41
N VAL A 97 -9.32 24.31 1.74
CA VAL A 97 -9.91 22.99 1.46
C VAL A 97 -9.92 22.69 -0.03
N VAL A 98 -10.05 23.69 -0.92
CA VAL A 98 -10.05 23.48 -2.37
C VAL A 98 -8.75 22.82 -2.84
N ALA A 99 -7.60 23.35 -2.39
CA ALA A 99 -6.29 22.79 -2.76
C ALA A 99 -6.12 21.35 -2.28
N LEU A 100 -6.62 21.03 -1.07
CA LEU A 100 -6.61 19.66 -0.56
C LEU A 100 -7.54 18.73 -1.37
N LEU A 101 -8.72 19.19 -1.79
CA LEU A 101 -9.62 18.39 -2.63
C LEU A 101 -9.00 18.08 -4.00
N GLU A 102 -8.30 19.05 -4.59
CA GLU A 102 -7.54 18.85 -5.85
C GLU A 102 -6.40 17.83 -5.66
N GLU A 103 -5.68 17.90 -4.53
CA GLU A 103 -4.64 16.95 -4.17
C GLU A 103 -5.19 15.53 -3.95
N ILE A 104 -6.36 15.39 -3.31
CA ILE A 104 -7.04 14.11 -3.12
C ILE A 104 -7.46 13.50 -4.47
N ASP A 105 -8.01 14.30 -5.40
CA ASP A 105 -8.38 13.84 -6.74
C ASP A 105 -7.16 13.36 -7.55
N ALA A 106 -6.06 14.12 -7.50
CA ALA A 106 -4.80 13.73 -8.14
C ALA A 106 -4.21 12.46 -7.52
N SER A 107 -4.24 12.33 -6.20
CA SER A 107 -3.76 11.16 -5.48
C SER A 107 -4.58 9.91 -5.81
N ALA A 108 -5.91 10.03 -5.83
CA ALA A 108 -6.80 8.93 -6.19
C ALA A 108 -6.56 8.45 -7.63
N THR A 109 -6.30 9.38 -8.56
CA THR A 109 -5.95 9.02 -9.95
C THR A 109 -4.65 8.20 -9.99
N ALA A 110 -3.59 8.67 -9.34
CA ALA A 110 -2.31 7.96 -9.29
C ALA A 110 -2.41 6.60 -8.59
N GLN A 111 -3.19 6.50 -7.52
CA GLN A 111 -3.43 5.24 -6.80
C GLN A 111 -4.19 4.23 -7.66
N ALA A 112 -5.21 4.68 -8.40
CA ALA A 112 -5.95 3.81 -9.31
C ALA A 112 -5.03 3.29 -10.42
N GLU A 113 -4.15 4.13 -10.98
CA GLU A 113 -3.14 3.72 -11.96
C GLU A 113 -2.15 2.70 -11.38
N ALA A 114 -1.62 2.95 -10.17
CA ALA A 114 -0.69 2.04 -9.49
C ALA A 114 -1.33 0.68 -9.16
N LEU A 115 -2.63 0.67 -8.83
CA LEU A 115 -3.41 -0.55 -8.63
C LEU A 115 -3.77 -1.26 -9.95
N GLY A 116 -3.45 -0.67 -11.12
CA GLY A 116 -3.70 -1.26 -12.44
C GLY A 116 -5.06 -0.93 -13.06
N GLY A 117 -5.83 0.00 -12.47
CA GLY A 117 -7.12 0.46 -12.98
C GLY A 117 -8.23 -0.59 -12.97
N GLU A 118 -9.35 -0.28 -13.62
CA GLU A 118 -10.47 -1.23 -13.76
C GLU A 118 -10.05 -2.46 -14.55
N TYR A 119 -10.57 -3.63 -14.17
CA TYR A 119 -10.31 -4.86 -14.91
C TYR A 119 -11.00 -4.83 -16.27
N VAL A 120 -10.22 -5.08 -17.32
CA VAL A 120 -10.73 -5.20 -18.70
C VAL A 120 -10.42 -6.63 -19.17
N SER A 121 -11.46 -7.45 -19.36
CA SER A 121 -11.31 -8.87 -19.75
C SER A 121 -10.66 -9.05 -21.13
N GLY A 122 -10.72 -8.02 -21.98
CA GLY A 122 -10.16 -8.02 -23.34
C GLY A 122 -10.93 -8.88 -24.34
N VAL A 123 -12.08 -9.45 -23.96
CA VAL A 123 -12.95 -10.22 -24.84
C VAL A 123 -13.98 -9.28 -25.47
N GLU A 124 -13.92 -9.10 -26.80
CA GLU A 124 -14.90 -8.29 -27.54
C GLU A 124 -16.31 -8.88 -27.35
N GLY A 125 -17.22 -8.09 -26.74
CA GLY A 125 -18.63 -8.48 -26.52
C GLY A 125 -19.12 -8.43 -25.08
N GLU A 126 -18.23 -8.27 -24.09
CA GLU A 126 -18.63 -7.99 -22.68
C GLU A 126 -18.74 -6.49 -22.38
N GLY A 127 -18.30 -5.63 -23.29
CA GLY A 127 -18.57 -4.20 -23.25
C GLY A 127 -20.04 -3.94 -23.54
N GLY A 128 -20.81 -3.61 -22.52
CA GLY A 128 -22.23 -3.32 -22.60
C GLY A 128 -22.57 -2.36 -23.75
N ASP A 129 -23.62 -2.72 -24.49
CA ASP A 129 -24.28 -1.88 -25.47
C ASP A 129 -24.66 -0.53 -24.79
N PRO A 130 -24.29 0.66 -25.31
CA PRO A 130 -24.56 1.95 -24.66
C PRO A 130 -26.05 2.36 -24.71
N ALA A 131 -26.98 1.42 -24.87
CA ALA A 131 -28.41 1.65 -24.97
C ALA A 131 -29.21 0.61 -24.17
N GLY A 132 -28.86 0.43 -22.90
CA GLY A 132 -29.67 -0.33 -21.95
C GLY A 132 -29.47 0.20 -20.55
N THR A 133 -30.40 1.04 -20.09
CA THR A 133 -30.52 1.40 -18.67
C THR A 133 -30.86 0.15 -17.87
N SER A 134 -29.85 -0.60 -17.44
CA SER A 134 -29.95 -1.54 -16.33
C SER A 134 -29.41 -0.84 -15.09
N SER A 135 -30.32 -0.33 -14.28
CA SER A 135 -30.07 0.01 -12.87
C SER A 135 -29.53 -1.25 -12.18
N HIS A 136 -28.23 -1.29 -11.94
CA HIS A 136 -27.62 -2.28 -11.06
C HIS A 136 -27.76 -1.72 -9.64
N ASP A 137 -28.78 -2.19 -8.94
CA ASP A 137 -28.94 -1.95 -7.50
C ASP A 137 -27.76 -2.60 -6.77
N ALA A 138 -26.99 -1.78 -6.05
CA ALA A 138 -25.88 -2.23 -5.21
C ALA A 138 -26.37 -2.85 -3.90
N ALA A 139 -27.22 -3.88 -3.97
CA ALA A 139 -27.76 -4.58 -2.81
C ALA A 139 -27.58 -6.12 -2.84
N ASP A 140 -27.23 -6.74 -3.97
CA ASP A 140 -27.12 -8.20 -4.05
C ASP A 140 -25.67 -8.68 -4.24
N GLY A 141 -24.86 -8.43 -3.21
CA GLY A 141 -23.57 -9.09 -3.00
C GLY A 141 -23.66 -10.37 -2.15
N GLN A 142 -24.87 -10.84 -1.85
CA GLN A 142 -25.07 -12.13 -1.21
C GLN A 142 -25.54 -13.13 -2.27
N THR A 143 -24.74 -14.16 -2.50
CA THR A 143 -25.25 -15.41 -3.03
C THR A 143 -26.27 -15.93 -2.03
N ALA A 144 -27.54 -15.58 -2.24
CA ALA A 144 -28.66 -16.16 -1.53
C ALA A 144 -28.63 -17.67 -1.79
N LEU A 145 -28.17 -18.43 -0.80
CA LEU A 145 -28.40 -19.85 -0.72
C LEU A 145 -29.91 -20.07 -0.86
N ALA A 146 -30.30 -20.97 -1.75
CA ALA A 146 -31.70 -21.34 -1.93
C ALA A 146 -32.34 -21.65 -0.56
N PRO A 147 -33.54 -21.12 -0.26
CA PRO A 147 -34.20 -21.42 1.01
C PRO A 147 -34.62 -22.89 0.99
N GLY A 148 -33.86 -23.75 1.69
CA GLY A 148 -34.21 -25.17 1.76
C GLY A 148 -33.15 -26.17 2.24
N SER A 149 -32.01 -25.78 2.82
CA SER A 149 -31.06 -26.75 3.35
C SER A 149 -30.42 -26.33 4.67
N VAL A 150 -31.25 -26.18 5.69
CA VAL A 150 -30.83 -26.39 7.09
C VAL A 150 -31.78 -27.44 7.64
N THR A 151 -31.32 -28.68 7.63
CA THR A 151 -31.90 -29.76 8.44
C THR A 151 -31.05 -29.84 9.70
N ASP A 152 -31.67 -29.60 10.84
CA ASP A 152 -31.22 -30.06 12.15
C ASP A 152 -31.27 -31.60 12.22
N ASP A 153 -30.44 -32.18 13.08
CA ASP A 153 -30.07 -33.61 13.18
C ASP A 153 -31.24 -34.57 13.53
N GLU A 154 -32.48 -34.09 13.51
CA GLU A 154 -33.70 -34.88 13.75
C GLU A 154 -34.81 -34.72 12.68
N GLY A 155 -34.56 -34.01 11.58
CA GLY A 155 -35.38 -34.13 10.36
C GLY A 155 -36.87 -33.81 10.48
N THR A 156 -37.26 -32.82 11.31
CA THR A 156 -38.67 -32.40 11.46
C THR A 156 -38.85 -30.91 11.14
N ILE A 157 -39.63 -30.59 10.12
CA ILE A 157 -39.99 -29.20 9.76
C ILE A 157 -41.11 -28.71 10.69
N ASP A 158 -40.85 -27.67 11.47
CA ASP A 158 -41.86 -26.93 12.24
C ASP A 158 -42.64 -25.96 11.32
N PRO A 159 -43.96 -26.14 11.11
CA PRO A 159 -44.76 -25.25 10.27
C PRO A 159 -45.18 -23.93 10.94
N SER A 160 -44.68 -23.59 12.13
CA SER A 160 -45.14 -22.41 12.89
C SER A 160 -44.41 -21.08 12.60
N VAL A 161 -43.56 -20.98 11.58
CA VAL A 161 -42.87 -19.71 11.21
C VAL A 161 -43.56 -18.98 10.03
N ALA A 162 -44.63 -19.53 9.47
CA ALA A 162 -45.36 -18.94 8.34
C ALA A 162 -46.45 -17.93 8.77
N ALA A 163 -46.06 -16.79 9.37
CA ALA A 163 -46.88 -15.58 9.42
C ALA A 163 -46.07 -14.36 9.88
N SER A 164 -45.27 -13.78 8.98
CA SER A 164 -44.85 -12.37 9.09
C SER A 164 -45.56 -11.59 7.97
N PRO A 165 -46.03 -10.36 8.25
CA PRO A 165 -46.81 -9.58 7.29
C PRO A 165 -45.95 -9.24 6.07
N THR A 166 -46.56 -9.40 4.90
CA THR A 166 -46.07 -8.88 3.62
C THR A 166 -46.17 -7.36 3.65
N ASP A 167 -45.15 -6.68 4.18
CA ASP A 167 -44.88 -5.30 3.79
C ASP A 167 -44.16 -5.35 2.44
N GLU A 168 -44.87 -4.96 1.38
CA GLU A 168 -44.25 -4.62 0.10
C GLU A 168 -43.12 -3.61 0.36
N PRO A 169 -41.91 -3.79 -0.21
CA PRO A 169 -40.90 -2.76 -0.13
C PRO A 169 -41.40 -1.59 -0.98
N THR A 170 -41.97 -0.57 -0.33
CA THR A 170 -42.11 0.76 -0.91
C THR A 170 -40.72 1.15 -1.41
N GLY A 171 -40.54 1.14 -2.72
CA GLY A 171 -39.32 1.57 -3.40
C GLY A 171 -39.04 3.03 -3.06
N SER A 172 -38.37 3.25 -1.94
CA SER A 172 -37.67 4.49 -1.68
C SER A 172 -36.52 4.51 -2.67
N THR A 173 -36.66 5.27 -3.75
CA THR A 173 -35.50 5.70 -4.52
C THR A 173 -34.62 6.49 -3.56
N THR A 174 -33.65 5.81 -2.94
CA THR A 174 -32.65 6.44 -2.09
C THR A 174 -31.82 7.31 -3.02
N THR A 175 -32.18 8.58 -3.15
CA THR A 175 -31.36 9.57 -3.86
C THR A 175 -30.00 9.58 -3.17
N ASP A 176 -28.95 9.23 -3.91
CA ASP A 176 -27.57 9.24 -3.40
C ASP A 176 -27.29 10.62 -2.77
N PRO A 177 -26.82 10.69 -1.50
CA PRO A 177 -26.59 11.97 -0.84
C PRO A 177 -25.69 12.87 -1.69
N ALA A 178 -26.03 14.16 -1.75
CA ALA A 178 -25.26 15.14 -2.51
C ALA A 178 -23.77 15.17 -2.08
N PRO A 179 -22.84 15.38 -3.03
CA PRO A 179 -21.41 15.52 -2.74
C PRO A 179 -21.14 16.59 -1.69
N SER A 180 -20.27 16.29 -0.72
CA SER A 180 -19.94 17.21 0.37
C SER A 180 -18.67 16.79 1.12
N VAL A 181 -18.04 17.74 1.83
CA VAL A 181 -16.85 17.46 2.65
C VAL A 181 -17.10 16.36 3.70
N PRO A 182 -18.21 16.35 4.48
CA PRO A 182 -18.49 15.25 5.41
C PRO A 182 -18.67 13.88 4.72
N ARG A 183 -19.26 13.86 3.52
CA ARG A 183 -19.39 12.63 2.73
C ARG A 183 -18.03 12.12 2.28
N LEU A 184 -17.18 12.98 1.71
CA LEU A 184 -15.82 12.60 1.32
C LEU A 184 -14.99 12.09 2.50
N LEU A 185 -15.09 12.76 3.67
CA LEU A 185 -14.43 12.30 4.90
C LEU A 185 -14.86 10.87 5.28
N THR A 186 -16.15 10.57 5.14
CA THR A 186 -16.69 9.22 5.36
C THR A 186 -16.14 8.22 4.35
N VAL A 187 -16.11 8.58 3.07
CA VAL A 187 -15.58 7.74 1.98
C VAL A 187 -14.10 7.40 2.22
N LEU A 188 -13.26 8.39 2.53
CA LEU A 188 -11.84 8.19 2.81
C LEU A 188 -11.62 7.28 4.02
N THR A 189 -12.35 7.51 5.11
CA THR A 189 -12.24 6.69 6.33
C THR A 189 -12.62 5.24 6.06
N GLN A 190 -13.76 5.02 5.38
CA GLN A 190 -14.21 3.68 5.03
C GLN A 190 -13.26 2.97 4.06
N SER A 191 -12.70 3.71 3.10
CA SER A 191 -11.71 3.18 2.16
C SER A 191 -10.44 2.74 2.87
N ALA A 192 -9.93 3.55 3.81
CA ALA A 192 -8.79 3.20 4.65
C ALA A 192 -9.06 1.92 5.48
N ASP A 193 -10.24 1.83 6.11
CA ASP A 193 -10.64 0.68 6.92
C ASP A 193 -10.80 -0.60 6.10
N ARG A 194 -11.47 -0.54 4.93
CA ARG A 194 -11.64 -1.69 4.03
C ARG A 194 -10.32 -2.17 3.45
N THR A 195 -9.45 -1.25 3.03
CA THR A 195 -8.12 -1.57 2.51
C THR A 195 -7.26 -2.21 3.61
N ARG A 196 -7.30 -1.66 4.84
CA ARG A 196 -6.63 -2.28 5.99
C ARG A 196 -7.17 -3.67 6.29
N ALA A 197 -8.50 -3.86 6.32
CA ALA A 197 -9.12 -5.15 6.60
C ALA A 197 -8.77 -6.22 5.55
N SER A 198 -8.51 -5.82 4.31
CA SER A 198 -8.16 -6.71 3.21
C SER A 198 -6.66 -6.98 3.04
N ILE A 199 -5.78 -6.38 3.86
CA ILE A 199 -4.31 -6.45 3.71
C ILE A 199 -3.72 -7.87 3.75
N GLY A 200 -4.43 -8.83 4.35
CA GLY A 200 -4.06 -10.24 4.37
C GLY A 200 -4.37 -11.00 3.07
N THR A 201 -5.14 -10.41 2.15
CA THR A 201 -5.62 -11.09 0.93
C THR A 201 -4.54 -11.20 -0.15
N PRO A 202 -3.82 -10.12 -0.53
CA PRO A 202 -2.86 -10.17 -1.63
C PRO A 202 -1.73 -11.18 -1.36
N ARG A 203 -1.47 -12.10 -2.28
CA ARG A 203 -0.33 -13.02 -2.15
C ARG A 203 0.96 -12.39 -2.62
N ASP A 204 0.89 -11.47 -3.59
CA ASP A 204 2.04 -10.68 -4.03
C ASP A 204 2.48 -9.67 -2.94
N PRO A 205 3.74 -9.76 -2.46
CA PRO A 205 4.35 -8.77 -1.56
C PRO A 205 4.20 -7.32 -2.02
N ALA A 206 4.37 -7.04 -3.32
CA ALA A 206 4.33 -5.67 -3.82
C ALA A 206 2.91 -5.09 -3.74
N LEU A 207 1.90 -5.91 -4.06
CA LEU A 207 0.50 -5.52 -3.94
C LEU A 207 0.09 -5.28 -2.49
N ALA A 208 0.56 -6.11 -1.55
CA ALA A 208 0.34 -5.88 -0.11
C ALA A 208 0.95 -4.55 0.36
N ARG A 209 2.17 -4.21 -0.07
CA ARG A 209 2.79 -2.90 0.22
C ARG A 209 1.96 -1.75 -0.33
N LEU A 210 1.48 -1.87 -1.56
CA LEU A 210 0.64 -0.85 -2.19
C LEU A 210 -0.68 -0.65 -1.43
N TYR A 211 -1.32 -1.72 -0.96
CA TYR A 211 -2.55 -1.60 -0.14
C TYR A 211 -2.29 -0.86 1.17
N ALA A 212 -1.18 -1.17 1.86
CA ALA A 212 -0.82 -0.44 3.07
C ALA A 212 -0.59 1.04 2.79
N SER A 213 0.11 1.36 1.70
CA SER A 213 0.35 2.74 1.26
C SER A 213 -0.96 3.50 0.98
N VAL A 214 -1.89 2.91 0.23
CA VAL A 214 -3.21 3.49 -0.07
C VAL A 214 -4.03 3.71 1.20
N ALA A 215 -4.08 2.71 2.10
CA ALA A 215 -4.80 2.82 3.36
C ALA A 215 -4.24 3.97 4.24
N THR A 216 -2.92 4.07 4.34
CA THR A 216 -2.25 5.16 5.07
C THR A 216 -2.50 6.52 4.43
N SER A 217 -2.47 6.62 3.11
CA SER A 217 -2.76 7.86 2.39
C SER A 217 -4.19 8.35 2.62
N HIS A 218 -5.19 7.46 2.52
CA HIS A 218 -6.59 7.81 2.77
C HIS A 218 -6.83 8.23 4.23
N LEU A 219 -6.13 7.60 5.18
CA LEU A 219 -6.17 8.01 6.57
C LEU A 219 -5.58 9.42 6.81
N ASP A 220 -4.43 9.74 6.19
CA ASP A 220 -3.84 11.09 6.27
C ASP A 220 -4.73 12.16 5.62
N GLN A 221 -5.28 11.86 4.44
CA GLN A 221 -6.21 12.73 3.73
C GLN A 221 -7.48 12.99 4.53
N ALA A 222 -8.07 11.96 5.15
CA ALA A 222 -9.23 12.10 6.02
C ALA A 222 -8.94 13.04 7.20
N ARG A 223 -7.81 12.84 7.89
CA ARG A 223 -7.39 13.69 9.02
C ARG A 223 -7.12 15.13 8.60
N SER A 224 -6.42 15.32 7.48
CA SER A 224 -6.12 16.63 6.92
C SER A 224 -7.40 17.38 6.52
N LEU A 225 -8.35 16.69 5.89
CA LEU A 225 -9.64 17.25 5.48
C LEU A 225 -10.49 17.65 6.68
N ALA A 226 -10.57 16.78 7.70
CA ALA A 226 -11.29 17.07 8.94
C ALA A 226 -10.70 18.31 9.64
N ALA A 227 -9.38 18.36 9.81
CA ALA A 227 -8.69 19.47 10.45
C ALA A 227 -8.91 20.82 9.73
N LEU A 228 -8.75 20.85 8.39
CA LEU A 228 -8.95 22.07 7.60
C LEU A 228 -10.41 22.53 7.55
N SER A 229 -11.35 21.59 7.68
CA SER A 229 -12.79 21.86 7.60
C SER A 229 -13.43 22.14 8.96
N GLY A 230 -12.66 22.03 10.06
CA GLY A 230 -13.17 22.15 11.43
C GLY A 230 -14.18 21.06 11.79
N LEU A 231 -14.06 19.89 11.16
CA LEU A 231 -14.89 18.71 11.44
C LEU A 231 -14.16 17.79 12.41
N ASP A 232 -14.92 17.02 13.17
CA ASP A 232 -14.36 15.93 13.96
C ASP A 232 -13.90 14.82 13.00
N ALA A 233 -12.62 14.45 13.10
CA ALA A 233 -12.11 13.28 12.41
C ALA A 233 -12.70 12.04 13.10
N PRO A 234 -13.37 11.13 12.37
CA PRO A 234 -13.72 9.84 12.96
C PRO A 234 -12.44 9.17 13.47
N ALA A 235 -12.47 8.69 14.71
CA ALA A 235 -11.34 7.96 15.26
C ALA A 235 -11.13 6.71 14.39
N PRO A 236 -9.92 6.44 13.88
CA PRO A 236 -9.67 5.22 13.14
C PRO A 236 -9.59 4.07 14.14
N GLU A 237 -10.74 3.57 14.60
CA GLU A 237 -10.83 2.47 15.58
C GLU A 237 -10.10 1.21 15.09
N SER A 238 -9.95 1.07 13.77
CA SER A 238 -9.25 -0.06 13.15
C SER A 238 -7.74 0.02 13.29
N PHE A 239 -7.12 1.22 13.32
CA PHE A 239 -5.67 1.37 13.31
C PHE A 239 -5.14 1.45 14.74
N THR A 240 -4.11 0.65 15.03
CA THR A 240 -3.50 0.59 16.35
C THR A 240 -2.05 1.05 16.30
N THR A 241 -1.45 1.33 17.45
CA THR A 241 0.00 1.58 17.57
C THR A 241 0.72 0.43 18.28
N THR A 242 0.00 -0.69 18.49
CA THR A 242 0.47 -1.81 19.30
C THR A 242 1.31 -2.78 18.48
N LEU A 243 2.45 -3.17 19.02
CA LEU A 243 3.31 -4.19 18.41
C LEU A 243 2.60 -5.56 18.35
N PRO A 244 2.97 -6.42 17.38
CA PRO A 244 2.51 -7.80 17.38
C PRO A 244 2.95 -8.52 18.67
N THR A 245 2.11 -9.41 19.19
CA THR A 245 2.40 -10.16 20.43
C THR A 245 3.25 -11.41 20.20
N THR A 246 3.43 -11.80 18.94
CA THR A 246 4.28 -12.90 18.49
C THR A 246 5.17 -12.42 17.36
N LEU A 247 6.40 -12.95 17.28
CA LEU A 247 7.32 -12.60 16.20
C LEU A 247 6.71 -12.95 14.84
N PRO A 248 6.51 -11.98 13.93
CA PRO A 248 6.03 -12.24 12.58
C PRO A 248 6.94 -13.21 11.83
N LYS A 249 6.38 -14.05 10.96
CA LYS A 249 7.20 -14.96 10.15
C LYS A 249 7.92 -14.17 9.06
N ASN A 250 8.96 -14.79 8.50
CA ASN A 250 9.74 -14.29 7.36
C ASN A 250 10.59 -13.03 7.59
N LEU A 251 10.56 -12.42 8.77
CA LEU A 251 11.56 -11.41 9.15
C LEU A 251 12.90 -12.09 9.45
N SER A 252 13.98 -11.60 8.84
CA SER A 252 15.31 -12.11 9.14
C SER A 252 15.83 -11.55 10.46
N ALA A 253 16.82 -12.22 11.06
CA ALA A 253 17.51 -11.67 12.23
C ALA A 253 18.17 -10.31 11.95
N ALA A 254 18.62 -10.07 10.71
CA ALA A 254 19.20 -8.79 10.30
C ALA A 254 18.14 -7.68 10.25
N ASP A 255 16.93 -7.98 9.77
CA ASP A 255 15.82 -7.02 9.75
C ASP A 255 15.41 -6.64 11.19
N LEU A 256 15.34 -7.64 12.08
CA LEU A 256 15.01 -7.42 13.50
C LEU A 256 16.08 -6.59 14.22
N VAL A 257 17.36 -6.88 13.99
CA VAL A 257 18.46 -6.05 14.51
C VAL A 257 18.36 -4.62 13.98
N THR A 258 18.01 -4.45 12.71
CA THR A 258 17.90 -3.13 12.07
C THR A 258 16.74 -2.32 12.66
N VAL A 259 15.54 -2.90 12.78
CA VAL A 259 14.37 -2.16 13.32
C VAL A 259 14.53 -1.86 14.81
N VAL A 260 15.08 -2.77 15.62
CA VAL A 260 15.35 -2.52 17.04
C VAL A 260 16.29 -1.33 17.20
N ARG A 261 17.37 -1.29 16.41
CA ARG A 261 18.33 -0.18 16.42
C ARG A 261 17.69 1.12 15.94
N ALA A 262 16.86 1.07 14.89
CA ALA A 262 16.20 2.26 14.34
C ALA A 262 15.22 2.89 15.34
N GLU A 263 14.36 2.08 15.97
CA GLU A 263 13.44 2.53 17.02
C GLU A 263 14.18 3.08 18.24
N ASP A 264 15.24 2.41 18.69
CA ASP A 264 16.02 2.88 19.85
C ASP A 264 16.77 4.19 19.56
N ALA A 265 17.33 4.32 18.35
CA ALA A 265 17.97 5.55 17.88
C ALA A 265 16.96 6.70 17.72
N ALA A 266 15.75 6.43 17.25
CA ALA A 266 14.66 7.39 17.18
C ALA A 266 14.28 7.89 18.58
N GLY A 267 14.10 6.97 19.54
CA GLY A 267 13.85 7.30 20.94
C GLY A 267 14.93 8.21 21.53
N TYR A 268 16.22 7.88 21.29
CA TYR A 268 17.34 8.73 21.69
C TYR A 268 17.30 10.13 21.05
N ALA A 269 17.03 10.22 19.74
CA ALA A 269 16.94 11.51 19.05
C ALA A 269 15.82 12.38 19.63
N TYR A 270 14.64 11.81 19.88
CA TYR A 270 13.50 12.51 20.48
C TYR A 270 13.75 12.94 21.93
N GLU A 271 14.49 12.17 22.74
CA GLU A 271 14.94 12.60 24.07
C GLU A 271 15.82 13.86 24.00
N VAL A 272 16.76 13.89 23.05
CA VAL A 272 17.64 15.05 22.82
C VAL A 272 16.85 16.25 22.31
N MET A 273 15.89 16.04 21.40
CA MET A 273 14.98 17.08 20.92
C MET A 273 14.14 17.64 22.06
N ALA A 274 13.53 16.78 22.88
CA ALA A 274 12.75 17.18 24.06
C ALA A 274 13.57 18.01 25.06
N ALA A 275 14.87 17.72 25.23
CA ALA A 275 15.73 18.50 26.10
C ALA A 275 15.95 19.95 25.59
N ARG A 276 15.78 20.18 24.28
CA ARG A 276 16.07 21.47 23.60
C ARG A 276 14.81 22.25 23.21
N LEU A 277 13.73 21.55 22.90
CA LEU A 277 12.45 22.14 22.50
C LEU A 277 11.72 22.78 23.69
N ALA A 278 10.69 23.57 23.38
CA ALA A 278 9.82 24.25 24.33
C ALA A 278 8.38 23.76 24.26
N ASP A 279 7.64 23.96 25.35
CA ASP A 279 6.17 23.83 25.44
C ASP A 279 5.59 22.55 24.81
N GLY A 280 4.63 22.69 23.89
CA GLY A 280 3.93 21.57 23.25
C GLY A 280 4.88 20.63 22.52
N ASP A 281 5.83 21.16 21.74
CA ASP A 281 6.83 20.35 21.04
C ASP A 281 7.70 19.52 21.98
N ARG A 282 8.04 20.07 23.15
CA ARG A 282 8.79 19.33 24.15
C ARG A 282 7.97 18.15 24.67
N THR A 283 6.69 18.35 24.93
CA THR A 283 5.79 17.26 25.37
C THR A 283 5.66 16.22 24.27
N ALA A 284 5.34 16.63 23.04
CA ALA A 284 5.22 15.76 21.88
C ALA A 284 6.50 14.93 21.64
N ALA A 285 7.68 15.55 21.70
CA ALA A 285 8.95 14.84 21.57
C ALA A 285 9.19 13.84 22.71
N ARG A 286 8.77 14.12 23.95
CA ARG A 286 8.91 13.16 25.06
C ARG A 286 7.99 11.97 24.93
N ASP A 287 6.73 12.22 24.59
CA ASP A 287 5.74 11.17 24.42
C ASP A 287 6.19 10.26 23.27
N ARG A 288 6.64 10.85 22.16
CA ARG A 288 7.16 10.10 21.03
C ARG A 288 8.45 9.33 21.34
N ALA A 289 9.36 9.91 22.13
CA ALA A 289 10.52 9.19 22.62
C ALA A 289 10.13 7.93 23.40
N ALA A 290 9.17 8.04 24.31
CA ALA A 290 8.71 6.92 25.13
C ALA A 290 8.13 5.79 24.25
N GLU A 291 7.31 6.14 23.26
CA GLU A 291 6.75 5.17 22.30
C GLU A 291 7.84 4.42 21.53
N HIS A 292 8.84 5.12 21.00
CA HIS A 292 9.95 4.48 20.29
C HIS A 292 10.79 3.58 21.20
N ARG A 293 11.06 3.99 22.45
CA ARG A 293 11.78 3.15 23.43
C ARG A 293 10.98 1.88 23.77
N GLU A 294 9.66 2.00 23.94
CA GLU A 294 8.78 0.86 24.18
C GLU A 294 8.77 -0.09 22.97
N ARG A 295 8.71 0.44 21.75
CA ARG A 295 8.76 -0.36 20.53
C ARG A 295 10.10 -1.07 20.35
N ALA A 296 11.21 -0.38 20.58
CA ALA A 296 12.54 -0.97 20.54
C ALA A 296 12.66 -2.15 21.52
N GLN A 297 12.18 -1.96 22.76
CA GLN A 297 12.14 -3.04 23.75
C GLN A 297 11.24 -4.19 23.29
N GLY A 298 10.04 -3.91 22.78
CA GLY A 298 9.10 -4.93 22.32
C GLY A 298 9.70 -5.78 21.19
N TRP A 299 10.28 -5.16 20.18
CA TRP A 299 10.98 -5.86 19.11
C TRP A 299 12.18 -6.68 19.63
N ALA A 300 12.97 -6.13 20.55
CA ALA A 300 14.11 -6.83 21.13
C ALA A 300 13.67 -8.08 21.92
N VAL A 301 12.57 -8.01 22.65
CA VAL A 301 12.00 -9.15 23.39
C VAL A 301 11.46 -10.21 22.43
N LEU A 302 10.65 -9.81 21.44
CA LEU A 302 10.10 -10.73 20.43
C LEU A 302 11.20 -11.46 19.66
N ALA A 303 12.30 -10.76 19.36
CA ALA A 303 13.46 -11.30 18.65
C ALA A 303 14.46 -12.04 19.57
N SER A 304 14.22 -12.10 20.89
CA SER A 304 15.16 -12.63 21.88
C SER A 304 16.55 -11.99 21.83
N LEU A 305 16.61 -10.70 21.49
CA LEU A 305 17.81 -9.87 21.48
C LEU A 305 18.04 -9.18 22.83
N ASP A 306 16.97 -8.93 23.61
CA ASP A 306 17.05 -8.22 24.89
C ASP A 306 18.05 -8.87 25.86
N GLY A 307 19.10 -8.11 26.23
CA GLY A 307 20.16 -8.57 27.12
C GLY A 307 21.12 -9.61 26.52
N ALA A 308 20.95 -9.95 25.24
CA ALA A 308 21.90 -10.79 24.51
C ALA A 308 23.14 -9.99 24.09
N ALA A 309 24.25 -10.68 23.81
CA ALA A 309 25.45 -10.03 23.26
C ALA A 309 25.24 -9.44 21.84
N THR A 310 24.13 -9.80 21.19
CA THR A 310 23.71 -9.31 19.87
C THR A 310 22.64 -8.23 19.94
N ASP A 311 22.30 -7.75 21.14
CA ASP A 311 21.41 -6.59 21.32
C ASP A 311 22.02 -5.36 20.65
N PRO A 312 21.37 -4.74 19.65
CA PRO A 312 21.96 -3.64 18.89
C PRO A 312 21.75 -2.27 19.53
N ARG A 313 21.12 -2.20 20.71
CA ARG A 313 20.80 -0.95 21.38
C ARG A 313 22.03 -0.37 22.05
N GLU A 314 22.24 0.92 21.82
CA GLU A 314 23.42 1.65 22.26
C GLU A 314 23.07 2.68 23.33
N VAL A 315 24.04 3.01 24.19
CA VAL A 315 23.87 4.06 25.22
C VAL A 315 23.77 5.45 24.59
N ALA A 316 24.32 5.63 23.39
CA ALA A 316 24.24 6.87 22.62
C ALA A 316 24.34 6.59 21.12
N TYR A 317 23.69 7.42 20.32
CA TYR A 317 23.73 7.35 18.86
C TYR A 317 24.34 8.62 18.27
N ASP A 318 24.99 8.46 17.13
CA ASP A 318 25.35 9.60 16.29
C ASP A 318 24.09 10.15 15.62
N LEU A 319 23.80 11.44 15.86
CA LEU A 319 22.66 12.15 15.29
C LEU A 319 23.05 12.92 14.02
N GLY A 320 24.33 12.86 13.65
CA GLY A 320 24.89 13.45 12.45
C GLY A 320 25.06 14.96 12.49
N THR A 321 25.47 15.47 11.34
CA THR A 321 25.61 16.89 11.03
C THR A 321 25.02 17.14 9.65
N ILE A 322 24.43 18.30 9.41
CA ILE A 322 24.02 18.73 8.07
C ILE A 322 25.26 19.14 7.23
N ALA A 323 25.08 19.45 5.94
CA ALA A 323 26.15 19.62 4.96
C ALA A 323 27.21 20.69 5.32
N ASP A 324 26.88 21.67 6.16
CA ASP A 324 27.80 22.71 6.62
C ASP A 324 28.56 22.34 7.91
N GLY A 325 28.36 21.12 8.42
CA GLY A 325 28.96 20.61 9.66
C GLY A 325 28.20 21.00 10.94
N THR A 326 27.06 21.69 10.82
CA THR A 326 26.21 22.01 11.98
C THR A 326 25.54 20.74 12.51
N PRO A 327 25.49 20.52 13.84
CA PRO A 327 24.74 19.41 14.41
C PRO A 327 23.28 19.39 13.94
N THR A 328 22.76 18.23 13.57
CA THR A 328 21.39 18.07 13.01
C THR A 328 20.30 18.59 13.94
N LEU A 329 20.55 18.69 15.25
CA LEU A 329 19.59 19.17 16.25
C LEU A 329 19.95 20.54 16.84
N ALA A 330 20.56 21.44 16.06
CA ALA A 330 21.04 22.74 16.54
C ALA A 330 19.95 23.81 16.68
N SER A 331 18.85 23.71 15.92
CA SER A 331 17.74 24.67 15.89
C SER A 331 16.39 23.96 15.92
N ARG A 332 15.32 24.68 16.23
CA ARG A 332 13.95 24.13 16.14
C ARG A 332 13.67 23.59 14.73
N ASP A 333 13.94 24.37 13.70
CA ASP A 333 13.64 23.98 12.32
C ASP A 333 14.40 22.71 11.90
N SER A 334 15.68 22.59 12.26
CA SER A 334 16.47 21.37 11.99
C SER A 334 15.99 20.17 12.79
N MET A 335 15.51 20.36 14.02
CA MET A 335 14.87 19.29 14.81
C MET A 335 13.55 18.82 14.19
N VAL A 336 12.73 19.75 13.71
CA VAL A 336 11.45 19.44 13.04
C VAL A 336 11.71 18.65 11.75
N THR A 337 12.64 19.11 10.90
CA THR A 337 13.06 18.37 9.71
C THR A 337 13.59 16.98 10.07
N ARG A 338 14.43 16.88 11.10
CA ARG A 338 15.00 15.59 11.50
C ARG A 338 13.95 14.63 12.05
N ALA A 339 12.98 15.13 12.81
CA ALA A 339 11.85 14.34 13.30
C ALA A 339 11.03 13.79 12.13
N ALA A 340 10.70 14.65 11.15
CA ALA A 340 10.01 14.22 9.93
C ALA A 340 10.76 13.13 9.16
N GLU A 341 12.09 13.26 9.01
CA GLU A 341 12.95 12.26 8.35
C GLU A 341 12.98 10.92 9.10
N ILE A 342 13.20 10.93 10.42
CA ILE A 342 13.24 9.71 11.24
C ILE A 342 11.95 8.91 11.07
N GLU A 343 10.82 9.59 11.12
CA GLU A 343 9.50 8.98 11.02
C GLU A 343 9.19 8.49 9.60
N ALA A 344 9.67 9.20 8.57
CA ALA A 344 9.58 8.74 7.18
C ALA A 344 10.44 7.47 6.95
N ASP A 345 11.67 7.43 7.47
CA ASP A 345 12.54 6.26 7.39
C ASP A 345 11.91 5.03 8.08
N LEU A 346 11.26 5.23 9.23
CA LEU A 346 10.52 4.16 9.92
C LEU A 346 9.27 3.73 9.15
N ALA A 347 8.53 4.68 8.55
CA ALA A 347 7.40 4.37 7.68
C ALA A 347 7.86 3.48 6.50
N ASP A 348 8.96 3.81 5.83
CA ASP A 348 9.53 2.99 4.75
C ASP A 348 9.95 1.59 5.21
N ALA A 349 10.53 1.47 6.40
CA ALA A 349 10.88 0.19 7.00
C ALA A 349 9.63 -0.68 7.28
N TYR A 350 8.58 -0.09 7.88
CA TYR A 350 7.34 -0.80 8.16
C TYR A 350 6.56 -1.17 6.89
N ALA A 351 6.54 -0.30 5.88
CA ALA A 351 6.01 -0.67 4.56
C ALA A 351 6.80 -1.84 3.95
N THR A 352 8.12 -1.86 4.08
CA THR A 352 8.92 -3.01 3.63
C THR A 352 8.50 -4.29 4.35
N PHE A 353 8.26 -4.24 5.66
CA PHE A 353 7.80 -5.38 6.44
C PHE A 353 6.42 -5.88 6.05
N VAL A 354 5.48 -5.01 5.67
CA VAL A 354 4.16 -5.44 5.14
C VAL A 354 4.32 -6.45 3.98
N GLY A 355 5.28 -6.22 3.09
CA GLY A 355 5.55 -7.14 1.97
C GLY A 355 6.26 -8.43 2.37
N GLN A 356 6.99 -8.43 3.50
CA GLN A 356 7.82 -9.56 3.93
C GLN A 356 7.07 -10.54 4.84
N VAL A 357 6.29 -10.02 5.79
CA VAL A 357 5.62 -10.84 6.81
C VAL A 357 4.49 -11.69 6.23
N ASP A 358 4.09 -12.71 6.96
CA ASP A 358 2.91 -13.49 6.65
C ASP A 358 1.61 -12.68 6.81
N ALA A 359 0.56 -13.08 6.07
CA ALA A 359 -0.70 -12.35 5.95
C ALA A 359 -1.30 -11.92 7.31
N ASP A 360 -1.24 -12.81 8.32
CA ASP A 360 -1.78 -12.57 9.66
C ASP A 360 -1.09 -11.43 10.42
N ALA A 361 0.16 -11.10 10.07
CA ALA A 361 0.96 -10.07 10.75
C ALA A 361 0.96 -8.72 10.00
N ARG A 362 0.44 -8.66 8.77
CA ARG A 362 0.54 -7.47 7.92
C ARG A 362 -0.23 -6.27 8.47
N SER A 363 -1.37 -6.49 9.10
CA SER A 363 -2.16 -5.40 9.70
C SER A 363 -1.37 -4.67 10.78
N SER A 364 -0.58 -5.39 11.60
CA SER A 364 0.29 -4.76 12.60
C SER A 364 1.42 -3.96 11.96
N MET A 365 1.97 -4.39 10.82
CA MET A 365 3.03 -3.62 10.13
C MET A 365 2.45 -2.38 9.43
N LEU A 366 1.26 -2.49 8.83
CA LEU A 366 0.50 -1.38 8.25
C LEU A 366 0.15 -0.34 9.33
N ASP A 367 -0.24 -0.79 10.51
CA ASP A 367 -0.53 0.07 11.66
C ASP A 367 0.68 0.91 12.09
N LEU A 368 1.86 0.29 12.19
CA LEU A 368 3.12 0.98 12.51
C LEU A 368 3.58 1.91 11.39
N LEU A 369 3.38 1.52 10.12
CA LEU A 369 3.57 2.40 8.96
C LEU A 369 2.70 3.66 9.08
N ALA A 370 1.40 3.48 9.34
CA ALA A 370 0.45 4.59 9.43
C ALA A 370 0.79 5.53 10.58
N ASP A 371 1.14 4.98 11.74
CA ASP A 371 1.58 5.76 12.89
C ASP A 371 2.86 6.58 12.60
N ALA A 372 3.90 5.95 12.06
CA ALA A 372 5.14 6.64 11.69
C ALA A 372 4.90 7.72 10.64
N HIS A 373 4.13 7.41 9.58
CA HIS A 373 3.78 8.41 8.56
C HIS A 373 3.04 9.61 9.15
N LEU A 374 2.01 9.38 9.97
CA LEU A 374 1.23 10.46 10.56
C LEU A 374 2.06 11.29 11.56
N SER A 375 3.00 10.66 12.28
CA SER A 375 3.99 11.38 13.08
C SER A 375 4.87 12.27 12.20
N SER A 376 5.40 11.75 11.10
CA SER A 376 6.18 12.51 10.12
C SER A 376 5.41 13.74 9.62
N ARG A 377 4.12 13.58 9.28
CA ARG A 377 3.22 14.66 8.86
C ARG A 377 3.00 15.69 9.96
N SER A 378 2.87 15.26 11.22
CA SER A 378 2.74 16.18 12.37
C SER A 378 4.00 17.04 12.60
N TRP A 379 5.16 16.54 12.19
CA TRP A 379 6.43 17.28 12.15
C TRP A 379 6.63 18.05 10.83
N GLY A 380 5.60 18.20 10.01
CA GLY A 380 5.63 19.05 8.83
C GLY A 380 6.27 18.43 7.58
N ALA A 381 6.46 17.11 7.54
CA ALA A 381 6.76 16.43 6.28
C ALA A 381 5.70 16.76 5.22
N PRO A 382 6.03 16.84 3.92
CA PRO A 382 5.03 17.03 2.87
C PRO A 382 4.07 15.82 2.80
N ALA A 383 2.90 16.05 2.21
CA ALA A 383 1.98 14.96 1.90
C ALA A 383 2.62 14.03 0.86
N SER A 384 2.28 12.74 0.91
CA SER A 384 2.75 11.74 -0.04
C SER A 384 1.57 10.94 -0.57
N THR A 385 1.50 10.80 -1.89
CA THR A 385 0.52 9.92 -2.56
C THR A 385 0.72 8.46 -2.18
N PHE A 386 1.98 8.05 -1.96
CA PHE A 386 2.37 6.68 -1.63
C PHE A 386 3.28 6.64 -0.38
N PRO A 387 2.73 6.82 0.83
CA PRO A 387 3.47 6.65 2.09
C PRO A 387 4.17 5.28 2.16
N GLY A 388 5.45 5.25 2.55
CA GLY A 388 6.23 4.01 2.67
C GLY A 388 6.74 3.42 1.35
N MET A 389 6.53 4.12 0.22
CA MET A 389 6.94 3.68 -1.12
C MET A 389 7.62 4.83 -1.89
N PRO A 390 8.81 5.28 -1.46
CA PRO A 390 9.54 6.37 -2.12
C PRO A 390 9.85 6.07 -3.59
N GLU A 391 9.88 4.80 -4.00
CA GLU A 391 10.02 4.38 -5.40
C GLU A 391 8.85 4.82 -6.31
N LEU A 392 7.71 5.21 -5.73
CA LEU A 392 6.51 5.68 -6.45
C LEU A 392 6.27 7.20 -6.34
N ALA A 393 7.16 7.96 -5.70
CA ALA A 393 6.99 9.40 -5.47
C ALA A 393 7.31 10.30 -6.69
N GLY A 394 7.37 9.73 -7.90
CA GLY A 394 7.92 10.35 -9.12
C GLY A 394 6.93 11.01 -10.05
#